data_AF-A0A699UPC0-F1
#
_entry.id   AF-A0A699UPC0-F1
#
_cell.length_a   1.000
_cell.length_b   1.000
_cell.length_c   1.000
_cell.angle_alpha   90.00
_cell.angle_beta   90.00
_cell.angle_gamma   90.00
#
_symmetry.space_group_name_H-M   'P 1'
#
loop_
_entity.id
_entity.type
_entity.pdbx_description
1 polymer ?
#
loop_
_entity_poly.entity_id
_entity_poly.type
_entity_poly.pdbx_seq_one_letter_code
_entity_poly.pdbx_strand_id
1 'polypeptide(L)'
;RFVIVFIDDILIYSKNRKEHEGHLKLILKLLKEEELYAKFSKCEFWPSKKSVKFDWGEKAEAAFQLLKQKLCSAPILALPEGSKNFVVYCDASHKGLGAVLM
;
A
#
# COMPACT_ATOMS: atom_id res chain seq x y z
N ARG A 1 -3.17 17.81 5.30
CA ARG A 1 -2.84 16.37 5.48
C ARG A 1 -1.59 16.08 4.66
N PHE A 2 -0.52 15.56 5.28
CA PHE A 2 0.81 15.35 4.65
C PHE A 2 1.42 13.96 4.95
N VAL A 3 0.65 13.09 5.62
CA VAL A 3 1.02 11.71 5.96
C VAL A 3 -0.15 10.79 5.61
N ILE A 4 0.19 9.65 5.01
CA ILE A 4 -0.68 8.48 4.85
C ILE A 4 0.00 7.33 5.59
N VAL A 5 -0.75 6.64 6.43
CA VAL A 5 -0.28 5.44 7.15
C VAL A 5 -1.06 4.26 6.60
N PHE A 6 -0.35 3.23 6.15
CA PHE A 6 -0.94 1.99 5.65
C PHE A 6 -0.22 0.80 6.29
N ILE A 7 -0.84 0.21 7.32
CA ILE A 7 -0.31 -0.92 8.09
C ILE A 7 1.13 -0.63 8.56
N ASP A 8 2.13 -1.18 7.86
CA ASP A 8 3.54 -1.12 8.19
C ASP A 8 4.27 0.06 7.53
N ASP A 9 3.64 0.72 6.54
CA ASP A 9 4.25 1.77 5.73
C ASP A 9 3.70 3.17 6.07
N ILE A 10 4.60 4.12 6.32
CA ILE A 10 4.29 5.53 6.55
C ILE A 10 4.79 6.34 5.36
N LEU A 11 3.86 6.84 4.54
CA LEU A 11 4.18 7.72 3.42
C LEU A 11 4.04 9.19 3.84
N ILE A 12 5.18 9.90 3.86
CA ILE A 12 5.25 11.34 4.16
C ILE A 12 5.46 12.10 2.84
N TYR A 13 4.60 13.06 2.53
CA TYR A 13 4.69 13.85 1.30
C TYR A 13 4.62 15.35 1.59
N SER A 14 5.40 16.14 0.86
CA SER A 14 5.47 17.61 1.00
C SER A 14 5.71 18.26 -0.35
N LYS A 15 5.38 19.55 -0.49
CA LYS A 15 5.51 20.27 -1.76
C LYS A 15 6.96 20.64 -2.09
N ASN A 16 7.78 20.87 -1.07
CA ASN A 16 9.19 21.22 -1.22
C ASN A 16 10.04 20.55 -0.14
N ARG A 17 11.36 20.55 -0.36
CA ARG A 17 12.33 19.86 0.51
C ARG A 17 12.37 20.45 1.93
N LYS A 18 12.21 21.77 2.07
CA LYS A 18 12.23 22.46 3.37
C LYS A 18 11.03 22.06 4.23
N GLU A 19 9.84 22.02 3.65
CA GLU A 19 8.64 21.49 4.30
C GLU A 19 8.77 20.00 4.63
N HIS A 20 9.36 19.21 3.72
CA HIS A 20 9.56 17.78 3.95
C HIS A 20 10.48 17.49 5.12
N GLU A 21 11.56 18.25 5.28
CA GLU A 21 12.44 18.13 6.45
C GLU A 21 11.69 18.41 7.75
N GLY A 22 10.82 19.42 7.77
CA GLY A 22 9.96 19.74 8.91
C GLY A 22 8.98 18.60 9.24
N HIS A 23 8.27 18.10 8.22
CA HIS A 23 7.33 16.99 8.38
C HIS A 23 8.02 15.70 8.84
N LEU A 24 9.19 15.39 8.26
CA LEU A 24 9.95 14.21 8.63
C LEU A 24 10.44 14.27 10.09
N LYS A 25 10.96 15.43 10.53
CA LYS A 25 11.37 15.63 11.93
C LYS A 25 10.20 15.44 12.90
N LEU A 26 9.02 15.95 12.54
CA LEU A 26 7.81 15.79 13.36
C LEU A 26 7.43 14.31 13.52
N ILE A 27 7.38 13.56 12.41
CA ILE A 27 6.99 12.14 12.43
C ILE A 27 8.03 11.27 13.12
N LEU A 28 9.33 11.50 12.89
CA LEU A 28 10.38 10.77 13.61
C LEU A 28 10.37 11.06 15.11
N LYS A 29 10.02 12.30 15.52
CA LYS A 29 9.85 12.64 16.95
C LYS A 29 8.66 11.90 17.55
N LEU A 30 7.53 11.87 16.85
CA LEU A 30 6.34 11.14 17.28
C LEU A 30 6.62 9.63 17.40
N LEU A 31 7.26 9.02 16.40
CA LEU A 31 7.66 7.61 16.46
C LEU A 31 8.52 7.32 17.69
N LYS A 32 9.45 8.23 18.02
CA LYS A 32 10.29 8.10 19.22
C LYS A 32 9.50 8.23 20.52
N GLU A 33 8.52 9.14 20.59
CA GLU A 33 7.65 9.33 21.77
C GLU A 33 6.77 8.11 22.03
N GLU A 34 6.29 7.46 20.97
CA GLU A 34 5.44 6.26 21.02
C GLU A 34 6.23 4.94 21.04
N GLU A 35 7.56 4.99 21.24
CA GLU A 35 8.46 3.82 21.25
C GLU A 35 8.37 2.93 19.98
N LEU A 36 8.03 3.53 18.84
CA LEU A 36 7.96 2.90 17.52
C LEU A 36 9.25 3.12 16.73
N TYR A 37 9.78 2.04 16.15
CA TYR A 37 11.05 2.07 15.41
C TYR A 37 10.84 1.70 13.95
N ALA A 38 11.20 2.63 13.06
CA ALA A 38 11.28 2.34 11.64
C ALA A 38 12.58 1.58 11.32
N LYS A 39 12.49 0.51 10.52
CA LYS A 39 13.67 -0.21 10.04
C LYS A 39 14.37 0.62 8.96
N PHE A 40 15.45 1.32 9.33
CA PHE A 40 16.16 2.24 8.43
C PHE A 40 16.58 1.63 7.09
N SER A 41 16.94 0.33 7.07
CA SER A 41 17.28 -0.37 5.83
C SER A 41 16.13 -0.57 4.85
N LYS A 42 14.89 -0.30 5.27
CA LYS A 42 13.67 -0.30 4.43
C LYS A 42 13.11 1.10 4.17
N CYS A 43 13.69 2.15 4.75
CA CYS A 43 13.19 3.52 4.58
C CYS A 43 13.81 4.19 3.36
N GLU A 44 12.97 4.75 2.49
CA GLU A 44 13.41 5.61 1.39
C GLU A 44 13.09 7.08 1.71
N PHE A 45 14.13 7.92 1.81
CA PHE A 45 13.97 9.34 2.11
C PHE A 45 14.19 10.19 0.87
N TRP A 46 13.22 11.07 0.58
CA TRP A 46 13.27 12.05 -0.51
C TRP A 46 13.94 11.48 -1.79
N PRO A 47 13.35 10.46 -2.41
CA PRO A 47 13.93 9.86 -3.61
C PRO A 47 14.08 10.94 -4.69
N SER A 48 15.32 11.30 -5.01
CA SER A 48 15.67 12.34 -6.00
C SER A 48 15.42 11.88 -7.43
N LYS A 49 15.31 10.56 -7.63
CA LYS A 49 14.78 9.97 -8.84
C LYS A 49 13.28 9.82 -8.67
N LYS A 50 12.51 10.53 -9.50
CA LYS A 50 11.22 9.97 -9.95
C LYS A 50 11.54 8.55 -10.39
N SER A 51 11.01 7.58 -9.66
CA SER A 51 10.86 6.17 -10.02
C SER A 51 11.73 5.74 -11.20
N VAL A 52 12.71 4.86 -10.95
CA VAL A 52 13.14 3.95 -12.01
C VAL A 52 11.86 3.46 -12.67
N LYS A 53 11.66 3.78 -13.96
CA LYS A 53 10.49 3.28 -14.68
C LYS A 53 10.54 1.78 -14.48
N PHE A 54 9.58 1.23 -13.74
CA PHE A 54 9.43 -0.21 -13.67
C PHE A 54 9.16 -0.64 -15.10
N ASP A 55 10.13 -1.31 -15.70
CA ASP A 55 10.03 -1.76 -17.07
C ASP A 55 9.04 -2.91 -17.08
N TRP A 56 7.78 -2.57 -17.39
CA TRP A 56 6.69 -3.53 -17.49
C TRP A 56 6.87 -4.34 -18.77
N GLY A 57 7.83 -5.26 -18.72
CA GLY A 57 8.11 -6.17 -19.81
C GLY A 57 7.17 -7.36 -19.85
N GLU A 58 7.32 -8.18 -20.87
CA GLU A 58 6.49 -9.37 -21.11
C GLU A 58 6.45 -10.33 -19.92
N LYS A 59 7.56 -10.45 -19.18
CA LYS A 59 7.62 -11.30 -17.97
C LYS A 59 6.73 -10.80 -16.84
N ALA A 60 6.68 -9.48 -16.61
CA ALA A 60 5.84 -8.87 -15.59
C ALA A 60 4.35 -8.98 -15.97
N GLU A 61 4.03 -8.72 -17.25
CA GLU A 61 2.68 -8.90 -17.77
C GLU A 61 2.20 -10.35 -17.66
N ALA A 62 3.03 -11.32 -18.07
CA ALA A 62 2.68 -12.74 -17.98
C ALA A 62 2.44 -13.19 -16.52
N ALA A 63 3.28 -12.73 -15.58
CA ALA A 63 3.09 -13.01 -14.16
C ALA A 63 1.80 -12.37 -13.61
N PHE A 64 1.49 -11.14 -14.03
CA PHE A 64 0.27 -10.45 -13.64
C PHE A 64 -0.99 -11.13 -14.18
N GLN A 65 -0.97 -11.58 -15.43
CA GLN A 65 -2.07 -12.34 -16.03
C GLN A 65 -2.27 -13.70 -15.34
N LEU A 66 -1.18 -14.40 -15.03
CA LEU A 66 -1.25 -15.64 -14.26
C LEU A 66 -1.85 -15.42 -12.87
N LEU A 67 -1.49 -14.31 -12.20
CA LEU A 67 -2.06 -13.97 -10.90
C LEU A 67 -3.56 -13.69 -11.00
N LYS A 68 -4.00 -12.90 -11.99
CA LYS A 68 -5.42 -12.67 -12.27
C LYS A 68 -6.17 -13.98 -12.51
N GLN A 69 -5.60 -14.88 -13.31
CA GLN A 69 -6.20 -16.19 -13.56
C GLN A 69 -6.35 -17.00 -12.26
N LYS A 70 -5.31 -17.05 -11.43
CA LYS A 70 -5.34 -17.80 -10.16
C LYS A 70 -6.37 -17.24 -9.19
N LEU A 71 -6.42 -15.92 -9.04
CA LEU A 71 -7.42 -15.25 -8.20
C LEU A 71 -8.85 -15.55 -8.66
N CYS A 72 -9.07 -15.67 -9.97
CA CYS A 72 -10.36 -16.02 -10.58
C CYS A 72 -10.69 -17.52 -10.59
N SER A 73 -9.86 -18.36 -9.97
CA SER A 73 -10.02 -19.82 -9.98
C SER A 73 -10.24 -20.38 -8.57
N ALA A 74 -10.89 -21.54 -8.48
CA ALA A 74 -11.02 -22.26 -7.22
C ALA A 74 -9.63 -22.68 -6.70
N PRO A 75 -9.37 -22.62 -5.38
CA PRO A 75 -10.33 -22.39 -4.28
C PRO A 75 -10.46 -20.92 -3.85
N ILE A 76 -9.81 -19.97 -4.52
CA ILE A 76 -9.80 -18.55 -4.11
C ILE A 76 -11.17 -17.90 -4.36
N LEU A 77 -11.74 -18.17 -5.53
CA LEU A 77 -13.16 -17.92 -5.82
C LEU A 77 -13.91 -19.24 -5.64
N ALA A 78 -14.32 -19.51 -4.40
CA ALA A 78 -15.17 -20.65 -4.07
C ALA A 78 -16.65 -20.25 -4.20
N LEU A 79 -17.49 -21.21 -4.60
CA LEU A 79 -18.94 -21.01 -4.53
C LEU A 79 -19.35 -20.89 -3.06
N PRO A 80 -20.30 -19.99 -2.73
CA PRO A 80 -20.84 -19.91 -1.38
C PRO A 80 -21.56 -21.23 -1.05
N GLU A 81 -20.93 -22.08 -0.23
CA GLU A 81 -21.55 -23.33 0.23
C GLU A 81 -22.25 -23.14 1.58
N GLY A 82 -23.57 -23.31 1.58
CA GLY A 82 -24.42 -23.33 2.78
C GLY A 82 -24.87 -21.95 3.28
N SER A 83 -25.37 -21.91 4.51
CA SER A 83 -25.88 -20.70 5.19
C SER A 83 -24.81 -20.05 6.09
N LYS A 84 -23.55 -20.05 5.64
CA LYS A 84 -22.46 -19.44 6.41
C LYS A 84 -22.59 -17.91 6.37
N ASN A 85 -22.16 -17.26 7.44
CA ASN A 85 -22.10 -15.81 7.48
C ASN A 85 -21.03 -15.33 6.50
N PHE A 86 -21.38 -14.35 5.67
CA PHE A 86 -20.46 -13.69 4.76
C PHE A 86 -19.95 -12.40 5.38
N VAL A 87 -18.69 -12.07 5.11
CA VAL A 87 -18.08 -10.80 5.53
C VAL A 87 -17.69 -10.01 4.30
N VAL A 88 -18.19 -8.78 4.21
CA VAL A 88 -17.82 -7.86 3.13
C VAL A 88 -16.80 -6.86 3.64
N TYR A 89 -15.65 -6.82 2.99
CA TYR A 89 -14.62 -5.80 3.19
C TYR A 89 -14.76 -4.74 2.11
N CYS A 90 -15.01 -3.50 2.50
CA CYS A 90 -15.14 -2.36 1.59
C CYS A 90 -14.03 -1.35 1.83
N ASP A 91 -13.49 -0.79 0.76
CA ASP A 91 -12.61 0.38 0.81
C ASP A 91 -12.97 1.38 -0.29
N ALA A 92 -12.70 2.66 -0.02
CA ALA A 92 -13.12 3.77 -0.85
C ALA A 92 -12.03 4.83 -0.95
N SER A 93 -11.83 5.33 -2.17
CA SER A 93 -11.00 6.51 -2.43
C SER A 93 -11.82 7.57 -3.18
N HIS A 94 -11.28 8.78 -3.27
CA HIS A 94 -11.87 9.86 -4.09
C HIS A 94 -12.03 9.50 -5.59
N LYS A 95 -11.45 8.39 -6.05
CA LYS A 95 -11.47 7.96 -7.46
C LYS A 95 -12.22 6.67 -7.71
N GLY A 96 -12.64 5.94 -6.67
CA GLY A 96 -13.30 4.65 -6.85
C GLY A 96 -13.57 3.90 -5.55
N LEU A 97 -14.42 2.89 -5.66
CA LEU A 97 -14.85 2.00 -4.59
C LEU A 97 -14.40 0.57 -4.91
N GLY A 98 -13.99 -0.17 -3.90
CA GLY A 98 -13.65 -1.59 -3.99
C GLY A 98 -14.32 -2.37 -2.86
N ALA A 99 -14.81 -3.57 -3.16
CA ALA A 99 -15.35 -4.48 -2.16
C ALA A 99 -14.94 -5.92 -2.45
N VAL A 100 -14.69 -6.69 -1.40
CA VAL A 100 -14.39 -8.12 -1.45
C VAL A 100 -15.34 -8.85 -0.51
N LEU A 101 -16.04 -9.86 -1.04
CA LEU A 101 -16.89 -10.78 -0.28
C LEU A 101 -16.05 -12.00 0.10
N MET A 102 -16.00 -12.34 1.39
CA MET A 102 -15.36 -13.56 1.91
C MET A 102 -16.36 -14.43 2.67
#